data_AF-A0A0K2VII7-F1
#
_entry.id   AF-A0A0K2VII7-F1
#
_cell.length_a   1.000
_cell.length_b   1.000
_cell.length_c   1.000
_cell.angle_alpha   90.00
_cell.angle_beta   90.00
_cell.angle_gamma   90.00
#
_symmetry.space_group_name_H-M   'P 1'
#
loop_
_entity.id
_entity.type
_entity.pdbx_description
1 polymer ?
#
loop_
_entity_poly.entity_id
_entity_poly.type
_entity_poly.pdbx_seq_one_letter_code
_entity_poly.pdbx_strand_id
1 'polypeptide(L)'
;SCCKPKVDEVIKNVQCGYDVRKIDYSDPSGIINQKGCLHAAEEWLEQNILLVAGSAVSIAFLEILGICFAQNLRADIFAQMSK
;
A
#
# COMPACT_ATOMS: atom_id res chain seq x y z
N SER A 1 21.49 4.69 -1.68
CA SER A 1 21.19 3.35 -1.14
C SER A 1 20.57 3.54 0.23
N CYS A 2 19.42 2.95 0.56
CA CYS A 2 18.87 3.07 1.92
C CYS A 2 19.56 2.08 2.85
N CYS A 3 20.22 2.58 3.89
CA CYS A 3 20.84 1.76 4.93
C CYS A 3 19.80 1.04 5.77
N LYS A 4 20.07 -0.23 6.12
CA LYS A 4 19.28 -0.94 7.11
C LYS A 4 19.68 -0.45 8.51
N PRO A 5 18.70 -0.08 9.37
CA PRO A 5 19.00 0.34 10.73
C PRO A 5 19.53 -0.83 11.55
N LYS A 6 20.56 -0.59 12.37
CA LYS A 6 21.06 -1.57 13.35
C LYS A 6 20.47 -1.30 14.73
N VAL A 7 20.32 -2.35 15.55
CA VAL A 7 19.69 -2.29 16.89
C VAL A 7 20.39 -1.31 17.83
N ASP A 8 21.72 -1.22 17.77
CA ASP A 8 22.53 -0.36 18.65
C ASP A 8 22.95 0.97 17.99
N GLU A 9 22.26 1.38 16.92
CA GLU A 9 22.63 2.55 16.13
C GLU A 9 22.04 3.84 16.70
N VAL A 10 22.85 4.60 17.46
CA VAL A 10 22.46 5.91 18.02
C VAL A 10 22.45 7.01 16.95
N ILE A 11 23.33 6.91 15.95
CA ILE A 11 23.46 7.87 14.85
C ILE A 11 23.24 7.14 13.53
N LYS A 12 22.22 7.58 12.76
CA LYS A 12 21.88 6.98 11.47
C LYS A 12 23.05 7.05 10.49
N ASN A 13 23.57 5.89 10.11
CA ASN A 13 24.59 5.78 9.08
C ASN A 13 23.98 6.01 7.69
N VAL A 14 24.47 7.04 6.99
CA VAL A 14 24.10 7.33 5.60
C VAL A 14 25.11 6.80 4.58
N GLN A 15 26.28 6.35 5.05
CA GLN A 15 27.43 5.95 4.22
C GLN A 15 27.53 4.44 4.02
N CYS A 16 26.65 3.63 4.62
CA CYS A 16 26.68 2.16 4.49
C CYS A 16 26.56 1.65 3.04
N GLY A 17 26.11 2.51 2.12
CA GLY A 17 25.99 2.20 0.69
C GLY A 17 27.26 2.41 -0.12
N TYR A 18 28.34 2.91 0.49
CA TYR A 18 29.62 3.13 -0.17
C TYR A 18 30.37 1.80 -0.33
N ASP A 19 30.83 1.50 -1.54
CA ASP A 19 31.60 0.29 -1.90
C ASP A 19 30.95 -1.08 -1.67
N VAL A 20 29.79 -1.17 -1.01
CA VAL A 20 29.06 -2.44 -0.80
C VAL A 20 28.45 -3.04 -2.08
N ARG A 21 28.54 -2.35 -3.22
CA ARG A 21 28.11 -2.85 -4.54
C ARG A 21 29.27 -3.39 -5.39
N LYS A 22 30.50 -3.43 -4.85
CA LYS A 22 31.64 -4.06 -5.53
C LYS A 22 31.46 -5.57 -5.58
N ILE A 23 31.93 -6.20 -6.66
CA ILE A 23 31.84 -7.65 -6.93
C ILE A 23 32.45 -8.51 -5.80
N ASP A 24 33.39 -7.97 -5.04
CA ASP A 24 34.12 -8.67 -3.96
C ASP A 24 33.39 -8.64 -2.60
N TYR A 25 32.21 -7.99 -2.52
CA TYR A 25 31.41 -7.92 -1.30
C TYR A 25 30.41 -9.09 -1.25
N SER A 26 30.61 -10.02 -0.31
CA SER A 26 29.94 -11.33 -0.29
C SER A 26 28.43 -11.30 -0.01
N ASP A 27 27.90 -10.28 0.67
CA ASP A 27 26.44 -10.05 0.77
C ASP A 27 26.09 -8.61 1.20
N PRO A 28 25.61 -7.75 0.28
CA PRO A 28 25.14 -6.41 0.62
C PRO A 28 23.75 -6.40 1.27
N SER A 29 23.02 -7.52 1.26
CA SER A 29 21.60 -7.61 1.67
C SER A 29 21.39 -7.37 3.15
N GLY A 30 22.39 -7.62 3.99
CA GLY A 30 22.37 -7.33 5.43
C GLY A 30 22.61 -5.86 5.78
N ILE A 31 23.13 -5.05 4.85
CA ILE A 31 23.63 -3.69 5.11
C ILE A 31 22.75 -2.64 4.44
N ILE A 32 22.31 -2.91 3.21
CA ILE A 32 21.48 -2.00 2.42
C ILE A 32 20.16 -2.66 2.00
N ASN A 33 19.13 -1.83 1.86
CA ASN A 33 17.93 -2.23 1.15
C ASN A 33 18.25 -2.28 -0.34
N GLN A 34 18.26 -3.48 -0.90
CA GLN A 34 18.47 -3.72 -2.33
C GLN A 34 17.19 -3.58 -3.14
N LYS A 35 16.03 -3.90 -2.54
CA LYS A 35 14.72 -3.74 -3.17
C LYS A 35 14.36 -2.25 -3.23
N GLY A 36 13.96 -1.81 -4.43
CA GLY A 36 13.38 -0.48 -4.64
C GLY A 36 11.92 -0.44 -4.19
N CYS A 37 11.39 0.76 -3.96
CA CYS A 37 9.98 0.97 -3.56
C CYS A 37 9.00 0.37 -4.58
N LEU A 38 9.21 0.66 -5.87
CA LEU A 38 8.34 0.18 -6.93
C LEU A 38 8.32 -1.36 -7.01
N HIS A 39 9.50 -1.99 -6.98
CA HIS A 39 9.60 -3.44 -7.02
C HIS A 39 8.99 -4.11 -5.79
N ALA A 40 9.19 -3.53 -4.60
CA ALA A 40 8.55 -4.03 -3.38
C ALA A 40 7.02 -3.88 -3.41
N ALA A 41 6.51 -2.79 -4.01
CA ALA A 41 5.08 -2.57 -4.17
C ALA A 41 4.46 -3.53 -5.17
N GLU A 42 5.15 -3.80 -6.28
CA GLU A 42 4.74 -4.79 -7.29
C GLU A 42 4.67 -6.20 -6.68
N GLU A 43 5.72 -6.64 -5.99
CA GLU A 43 5.76 -7.96 -5.34
C GLU A 43 4.66 -8.09 -4.27
N TRP A 44 4.42 -7.03 -3.48
CA TRP A 44 3.31 -7.01 -2.54
C TRP A 44 1.96 -7.09 -3.24
N LEU A 45 1.77 -6.35 -4.34
CA LEU A 45 0.53 -6.33 -5.10
C LEU A 45 0.27 -7.69 -5.75
N GLU A 46 1.28 -8.32 -6.37
CA GLU A 46 1.17 -9.65 -6.95
C GLU A 46 0.76 -10.69 -5.91
N GLN A 47 1.35 -10.64 -4.71
CA GLN A 47 1.01 -11.55 -3.61
C GLN A 47 -0.39 -11.32 -3.04
N ASN A 48 -0.91 -10.08 -3.10
CA ASN A 48 -2.18 -9.68 -2.47
C ASN A 48 -3.28 -9.30 -3.47
N ILE A 49 -3.12 -9.64 -4.75
CA ILE A 49 -3.99 -9.14 -5.81
C ILE A 49 -5.46 -9.48 -5.61
N LEU A 50 -5.73 -10.68 -5.06
CA LEU A 50 -7.09 -11.13 -4.77
C LEU A 50 -7.76 -10.29 -3.67
N LEU A 51 -7.02 -9.91 -2.63
CA LEU A 51 -7.51 -9.05 -1.56
C LEU A 51 -7.73 -7.61 -2.04
N VAL A 52 -6.79 -7.09 -2.83
CA VAL A 52 -6.90 -5.74 -3.39
C VAL A 52 -8.07 -5.65 -4.36
N ALA A 53 -8.19 -6.58 -5.30
CA ALA A 53 -9.32 -6.60 -6.23
C ALA A 53 -10.66 -6.84 -5.51
N GLY A 54 -10.70 -7.77 -4.55
CA GLY A 54 -11.91 -8.05 -3.78
C GLY A 54 -12.38 -6.85 -2.96
N SER A 55 -11.45 -6.12 -2.32
CA SER A 55 -11.79 -4.91 -1.57
C SER A 55 -12.29 -3.79 -2.48
N ALA A 56 -11.67 -3.59 -3.65
CA ALA A 56 -12.13 -2.61 -4.63
C ALA A 56 -13.55 -2.90 -5.13
N VAL A 57 -13.86 -4.16 -5.48
CA VAL A 57 -15.20 -4.57 -5.92
C VAL A 57 -16.22 -4.40 -4.80
N SER A 58 -15.86 -4.76 -3.57
CA SER A 58 -16.75 -4.61 -2.41
C SER A 58 -17.08 -3.15 -2.14
N ILE A 59 -16.09 -2.25 -2.22
CA ILE A 59 -16.30 -0.81 -2.07
C ILE A 59 -17.23 -0.29 -3.17
N ALA A 60 -16.95 -0.61 -4.44
CA ALA A 60 -17.80 -0.18 -5.56
C ALA A 60 -19.25 -0.65 -5.41
N PHE A 61 -19.46 -1.89 -4.94
CA PHE A 61 -20.78 -2.41 -4.67
C PHE A 61 -21.51 -1.64 -3.55
N LEU A 62 -20.80 -1.36 -2.44
CA LEU A 62 -21.35 -0.57 -1.34
C LEU A 62 -21.70 0.87 -1.76
N GLU A 63 -20.89 1.48 -2.63
CA GLU A 63 -21.19 2.81 -3.17
C GLU A 63 -22.48 2.81 -4.00
N ILE A 64 -22.66 1.81 -4.88
CA ILE A 64 -23.89 1.67 -5.68
C ILE A 64 -25.11 1.51 -4.77
N LEU A 65 -25.02 0.64 -3.76
CA LEU A 65 -26.09 0.47 -2.78
C LEU A 65 -26.39 1.78 -2.04
N GLY A 66 -25.37 2.52 -1.62
CA GLY A 66 -25.52 3.81 -0.96
C GLY A 66 -26.26 4.82 -1.83
N ILE A 67 -25.93 4.90 -3.12
CA ILE A 67 -26.63 5.77 -4.09
C ILE A 67 -28.10 5.34 -4.22
N CYS A 68 -28.39 4.05 -4.39
CA CYS A 68 -29.76 3.55 -4.50
C CYS A 68 -30.59 3.84 -3.23
N PHE A 69 -30.02 3.63 -2.05
CA PHE A 69 -30.70 3.93 -0.80
C PHE A 69 -30.97 5.42 -0.64
N ALA A 70 -30.02 6.29 -0.98
CA ALA A 70 -30.21 7.73 -0.95
C ALA A 70 -31.34 8.18 -1.89
N GLN A 71 -31.44 7.59 -3.07
CA GLN A 71 -32.52 7.85 -4.02
C GLN A 71 -33.88 7.39 -3.50
N ASN A 72 -33.95 6.19 -2.93
CA ASN A 72 -35.19 5.66 -2.36
C ASN A 72 -35.68 6.52 -1.18
N LEU A 73 -34.77 6.92 -0.29
CA LEU A 73 -35.07 7.80 0.83
C LEU A 73 -35.57 9.18 0.35
N ARG A 74 -34.94 9.74 -0.69
CA ARG A 74 -35.39 11.01 -1.28
C ARG A 74 -36.82 10.90 -1.82
N ALA A 75 -37.14 9.82 -2.53
CA ALA A 75 -38.49 9.58 -3.05
C ALA A 75 -39.52 9.45 -1.92
N ASP A 76 -39.17 8.74 -0.84
CA ASP A 76 -40.04 8.58 0.33
C ASP A 76 -40.31 9.93 1.03
N ILE A 77 -39.28 10.75 1.26
CA ILE A 77 -39.43 12.08 1.84
C ILE A 77 -40.39 12.95 1.00
N PHE A 78 -40.28 12.93 -0.33
CA PHE A 78 -41.20 13.68 -1.18
C PHE A 78 -42.63 13.14 -1.14
N ALA A 79 -42.81 11.82 -1.05
CA ALA A 79 -44.12 11.21 -0.90
C ALA A 79 -44.78 11.53 0.44
N GLN A 80 -43.98 11.72 1.50
CA GLN A 80 -44.50 12.16 2.81
C GLN A 80 -44.82 13.66 2.86
N MET A 81 -44.11 14.49 2.10
CA MET A 81 -44.42 15.92 1.99
C MET A 81 -45.62 16.23 1.07
N SER A 82 -46.05 15.29 0.23
CA SER A 82 -47.23 15.48 -0.65
C SER A 82 -48.55 15.04 -0.02
N LYS A 83 -48.53 14.57 1.23
CA LYS A 83 -49.68 14.09 1.99
C LYS A 83 -50.03 15.08 3.11
#